data_AF-A0A3B0VAG4-F1
#
_entry.id   AF-A0A3B0VAG4-F1
#
_cell.length_a   1.000
_cell.length_b   1.000
_cell.length_c   1.000
_cell.angle_alpha   90.00
_cell.angle_beta   90.00
_cell.angle_gamma   90.00
#
_symmetry.space_group_name_H-M   'P 1'
#
loop_
_entity.id
_entity.type
_entity.pdbx_description
1 polymer ?
#
loop_
_entity_poly.entity_id
_entity_poly.type
_entity_poly.pdbx_seq_one_letter_code
_entity_poly.pdbx_strand_id
1 'polypeptide(L)' 'MSLTGNNDAPGKGLGYGGGHGRNKGGGFGIGGYCACAKCGTKIPHNQGVKCTTLKCPECGHTMIREELLKKS' A
#
# COMPACT_ATOMS: atom_id res chain seq x y z
N MET A 1 -29.20 -54.67 -25.49
CA MET A 1 -28.15 -54.08 -26.34
C MET A 1 -28.59 -52.68 -26.74
N SER A 2 -27.71 -51.69 -26.51
CA SER A 2 -27.57 -50.38 -27.19
C SER A 2 -28.83 -49.49 -27.31
N LEU A 3 -28.83 -48.24 -26.84
CA LEU A 3 -28.25 -47.09 -27.53
C LEU A 3 -27.73 -46.00 -26.55
N THR A 4 -26.48 -45.59 -26.78
CA THR A 4 -25.88 -44.25 -26.58
C THR A 4 -26.83 -43.09 -26.96
N GLY A 5 -26.79 -41.86 -26.44
CA GLY A 5 -25.90 -41.13 -25.53
C GLY A 5 -26.21 -39.61 -25.58
N ASN A 6 -25.58 -38.85 -24.64
CA ASN A 6 -25.23 -37.41 -24.67
C ASN A 6 -26.36 -36.36 -24.55
N ASN A 7 -26.47 -35.59 -23.45
CA ASN A 7 -25.62 -34.50 -22.92
C ASN A 7 -26.03 -33.12 -23.46
N ASP A 8 -26.83 -32.35 -22.71
CA ASP A 8 -26.86 -30.88 -22.76
C ASP A 8 -27.32 -30.32 -21.39
N ALA A 9 -26.44 -30.38 -20.39
CA ALA A 9 -26.58 -29.57 -19.18
C ALA A 9 -25.79 -28.27 -19.38
N PRO A 10 -26.44 -27.09 -19.49
CA PRO A 10 -25.70 -25.84 -19.52
C PRO A 10 -25.08 -25.57 -18.16
N GLY A 11 -23.77 -25.38 -18.20
CA GLY A 11 -22.87 -25.36 -17.06
C GLY A 11 -23.14 -24.24 -16.04
N LYS A 12 -22.52 -24.42 -14.89
CA LYS A 12 -22.00 -23.31 -14.09
C LYS A 12 -20.58 -23.66 -13.69
N GLY A 13 -19.65 -23.10 -14.45
CA GLY A 13 -18.22 -23.20 -14.20
C GLY A 13 -17.87 -22.63 -12.83
N LEU A 14 -17.10 -23.43 -12.09
CA LEU A 14 -15.93 -23.07 -11.32
C LEU A 14 -15.63 -21.56 -11.20
N GLY A 15 -15.54 -21.08 -9.96
CA GLY A 15 -14.96 -19.77 -9.68
C GLY A 15 -14.90 -19.50 -8.19
N TYR A 16 -13.90 -20.07 -7.52
CA TYR A 16 -13.50 -19.65 -6.18
C TYR A 16 -13.06 -18.18 -6.23
N GLY A 17 -14.01 -17.26 -6.08
CA GLY A 17 -13.76 -15.83 -5.97
C GLY A 17 -13.31 -15.48 -4.56
N GLY A 18 -12.14 -15.98 -4.15
CA GLY A 18 -11.42 -15.54 -2.95
C GLY A 18 -10.99 -14.10 -3.11
N GLY A 19 -11.93 -13.17 -3.04
CA GLY A 19 -11.70 -11.73 -2.98
C GLY A 19 -11.18 -11.35 -1.62
N HIS A 20 -10.04 -11.90 -1.20
CA HIS A 20 -9.23 -11.29 -0.17
C HIS A 20 -8.72 -9.99 -0.78
N GLY A 21 -9.55 -8.96 -0.73
CA GLY A 21 -9.19 -7.59 -1.05
C GLY A 21 -8.06 -7.24 -0.13
N ARG A 22 -6.84 -7.51 -0.58
CA ARG A 22 -5.60 -7.12 0.07
C ARG A 22 -5.52 -5.62 -0.08
N ASN A 23 -6.31 -4.89 0.69
CA ASN A 23 -5.90 -3.60 1.19
C ASN A 23 -4.78 -3.82 2.23
N LYS A 24 -3.69 -4.47 1.79
CA LYS A 24 -2.34 -4.12 2.23
C LYS A 24 -2.00 -2.76 1.60
N GLY A 25 -2.91 -1.78 1.71
CA GLY A 25 -2.52 -0.39 1.63
C GLY A 25 -1.61 -0.24 2.83
N GLY A 26 -0.31 -0.23 2.60
CA GLY A 26 0.68 0.08 3.61
C GLY A 26 0.41 1.49 4.07
N GLY A 27 -0.56 1.65 4.96
CA GLY A 27 -0.77 2.85 5.71
C GLY A 27 0.44 2.96 6.61
N PHE A 28 1.44 3.71 6.14
CA PHE A 28 2.49 4.27 6.97
C PHE A 28 1.78 4.83 8.21
N GLY A 29 1.93 4.17 9.35
CA GLY A 29 0.97 4.17 10.45
C GLY A 29 0.70 5.55 11.04
N ILE A 30 -0.16 5.59 12.06
CA ILE A 30 -0.31 6.76 12.92
C ILE A 30 0.97 6.86 13.75
N GLY A 31 1.94 7.65 13.26
CA GLY A 31 3.24 7.83 13.88
C GLY A 31 4.39 7.95 12.89
N GLY A 32 5.61 7.90 13.42
CA GLY A 32 6.86 8.01 12.68
C GLY A 32 7.48 9.41 12.73
N TYR A 33 8.62 9.55 12.04
CA TYR A 33 9.33 10.81 11.93
C TYR A 33 9.38 11.23 10.46
N CYS A 34 9.22 12.51 10.19
CA CYS A 34 9.60 13.07 8.90
C CYS A 34 11.10 13.33 8.94
N ALA A 35 11.86 12.64 8.10
CA ALA A 35 13.28 12.84 7.91
C ALA A 35 13.54 13.63 6.61
N CYS A 36 14.53 14.51 6.63
CA CYS A 36 14.97 15.18 5.42
C CYS A 36 15.89 14.26 4.61
N ALA A 37 15.58 14.08 3.32
CA ALA A 37 16.41 13.27 2.41
C ALA A 37 17.81 13.85 2.16
N LYS A 38 18.01 15.16 2.43
CA LYS A 38 19.24 15.87 2.11
C LYS A 38 20.20 15.98 3.29
N CYS A 39 19.70 16.40 4.45
CA CYS A 39 20.52 16.62 5.66
C CYS A 39 20.28 15.58 6.76
N GLY A 40 19.23 14.77 6.67
CA GLY A 40 18.89 13.77 7.70
C GLY A 40 18.15 14.31 8.93
N THR A 41 17.82 15.61 8.99
CA THR A 41 17.04 16.21 10.10
C THR A 41 15.69 15.49 10.27
N LYS A 42 15.34 15.14 11.51
CA LYS A 42 14.13 14.40 11.85
C LYS A 42 13.20 15.26 12.69
N ILE A 43 11.93 15.32 12.30
CA ILE A 43 10.87 15.99 13.06
C ILE A 43 9.75 15.00 13.37
N PRO A 44 9.04 15.16 14.48
CA PRO A 44 7.86 14.37 14.76
C PRO A 44 6.83 14.56 13.64
N HIS A 45 6.29 13.46 13.14
CA HIS A 45 5.23 13.51 12.14
C HIS A 45 3.88 13.76 12.81
N ASN A 46 3.19 14.82 12.41
CA ASN A 46 1.82 15.09 12.85
C ASN A 46 0.79 14.34 11.98
N GLN A 47 -0.17 13.70 12.62
CA GLN A 47 -1.30 13.07 11.91
C GLN A 47 -2.09 14.12 11.12
N GLY A 48 -2.53 13.73 9.92
CA GLY A 48 -3.29 14.60 9.01
C GLY A 48 -2.42 15.48 8.11
N VAL A 49 -1.11 15.61 8.38
CA VAL A 49 -0.19 16.38 7.53
C VAL A 49 0.81 15.43 6.89
N LYS A 50 0.92 15.45 5.56
CA LYS A 50 1.93 14.64 4.85
C LYS A 50 3.33 15.22 5.12
N CYS A 51 4.32 14.38 5.39
CA CYS A 51 5.72 14.85 5.51
C CYS A 51 6.17 15.64 4.29
N THR A 52 5.70 15.24 3.09
CA THR A 52 6.04 15.88 1.82
C THR A 52 5.47 17.29 1.64
N THR A 53 4.54 17.72 2.49
CA THR A 53 4.04 19.10 2.52
C THR A 53 4.91 20.00 3.40
N LEU A 54 5.74 19.42 4.28
CA LEU A 54 6.62 20.16 5.18
C LEU A 54 7.99 20.40 4.52
N LYS A 55 8.54 21.60 4.79
CA LYS A 55 9.88 22.00 4.40
C LYS A 55 10.83 21.78 5.59
N CYS A 56 12.01 21.26 5.33
CA CYS A 56 13.05 21.11 6.34
C CYS A 56 13.51 22.50 6.83
N PRO A 57 13.53 22.75 8.16
CA PRO A 57 13.95 24.04 8.70
C PRO A 57 15.45 24.32 8.50
N GLU A 58 16.27 23.30 8.25
CA GLU A 58 17.73 23.47 8.14
C GLU A 58 18.21 23.68 6.71
N CYS A 59 17.57 23.03 5.72
CA CYS A 59 18.03 23.10 4.33
C CYS A 59 16.92 23.50 3.33
N GLY A 60 15.68 23.66 3.77
CA GLY A 60 14.54 24.01 2.92
C GLY A 60 14.05 22.90 1.99
N HIS A 61 14.62 21.70 2.07
CA HIS A 61 14.22 20.57 1.22
C HIS A 61 12.93 19.90 1.73
N THR A 62 12.20 19.24 0.82
CA THR A 62 10.96 18.54 1.16
C THR A 62 11.26 17.37 2.10
N MET A 63 10.44 17.23 3.14
CA MET A 63 10.59 16.14 4.10
C MET A 63 9.88 14.87 3.63
N ILE A 64 10.37 13.71 4.06
CA ILE A 64 9.81 12.40 3.71
C ILE A 64 9.74 11.54 4.97
N ARG A 65 8.84 10.55 5.03
CA ARG A 65 8.78 9.67 6.21
C ARG A 65 10.07 8.86 6.32
N GLU A 66 10.64 8.76 7.52
CA GLU A 66 11.89 8.02 7.77
C GLU A 66 11.80 6.56 7.31
N GLU A 67 10.64 5.93 7.48
CA GLU A 67 10.35 4.57 7.01
C GLU A 67 10.41 4.42 5.48
N LEU A 68 10.23 5.51 4.70
CA LEU A 68 10.48 5.49 3.26
C LEU A 68 11.98 5.49 2.92
N LEU A 69 12.82 6.12 3.76
CA LEU A 69 14.27 6.09 3.56
C LEU A 69 14.90 4.75 3.94
N LYS A 70 14.35 4.07 4.96
CA LYS A 70 14.90 2.81 5.48
C LYS A 70 14.59 1.58 4.62
N LYS A 71 13.75 1.72 3.58
CA LYS A 71 13.28 0.59 2.76
C LYS A 71 14.04 0.45 1.43
N SER A 72 15.35 0.70 1.43
CA SER A 72 16.24 0.40 0.30
C SER A 72 17.06 -0.85 0.53
#